data_AF-K1RI07-F1
#
_entry.id   AF-K1RI07-F1
#
_cell.length_a   1.000
_cell.length_b   1.000
_cell.length_c   1.000
_cell.angle_alpha   90.00
_cell.angle_beta   90.00
_cell.angle_gamma   90.00
#
_symmetry.space_group_name_H-M   'P 1'
#
loop_
_entity.id
_entity.type
_entity.pdbx_description
1 polymer ?
#
loop_
_entity_poly.entity_id
_entity_poly.type
_entity_poly.pdbx_seq_one_letter_code
_entity_poly.pdbx_strand_id
1 'polypeptide(L)'
;HPTISSAEQFEITDADYADFKAMVKKADFKYDQQTEKMLKNLKEMAEFEGYLTDASKEFEALEKKLSHNLDRDLDHFSKDIKSMIAVEIIKRYYFQRGSIIQQLKDDDDLKEAVKILTAPAKYKEMLSAPTVTSMSLQ
;
A
#
# COMPACT_ATOMS: atom_id res chain seq x y z
N HIS A 1 21.04 -5.67 -7.98
CA HIS A 1 21.19 -7.14 -7.99
C HIS A 1 21.89 -7.56 -9.27
N PRO A 2 22.97 -8.35 -9.23
CA PRO A 2 23.57 -8.96 -10.43
C PRO A 2 22.76 -10.18 -10.90
N THR A 3 22.24 -10.97 -9.97
CA THR A 3 21.34 -12.12 -10.18
C THR A 3 20.25 -12.11 -9.11
N ILE A 4 19.12 -12.77 -9.37
CA ILE A 4 18.02 -12.92 -8.41
C ILE A 4 17.46 -14.34 -8.42
N SER A 5 16.72 -14.70 -7.36
CA SER A 5 15.96 -15.95 -7.27
C SER A 5 14.79 -15.98 -8.26
N SER A 6 14.10 -17.12 -8.35
CA SER A 6 12.88 -17.21 -9.15
C SER A 6 11.80 -16.23 -8.69
N ALA A 7 10.86 -15.91 -9.58
CA ALA A 7 9.82 -14.93 -9.32
C ALA A 7 8.89 -15.32 -8.14
N GLU A 8 8.74 -16.62 -7.87
CA GLU A 8 7.93 -17.12 -6.76
C GLU A 8 8.62 -16.89 -5.40
N GLN A 9 9.95 -16.85 -5.38
CA GLN A 9 10.76 -16.84 -4.16
C GLN A 9 11.40 -15.48 -3.88
N PHE A 10 11.34 -14.54 -4.81
CA PHE A 10 12.00 -13.25 -4.66
C PHE A 10 11.31 -12.35 -3.63
N GLU A 11 12.13 -11.72 -2.79
CA GLU A 11 11.72 -10.76 -1.77
C GLU A 11 12.79 -9.69 -1.61
N ILE A 12 12.34 -8.47 -1.26
CA ILE A 12 13.23 -7.37 -0.89
C ILE A 12 13.63 -7.56 0.56
N THR A 13 14.93 -7.73 0.80
CA THR A 13 15.46 -7.87 2.15
C THR A 13 15.42 -6.54 2.89
N ASP A 14 15.56 -6.58 4.22
CA ASP A 14 15.69 -5.35 5.02
C ASP A 14 16.94 -4.54 4.64
N ALA A 15 18.02 -5.21 4.22
CA ALA A 15 19.23 -4.55 3.73
C ALA A 15 18.97 -3.82 2.41
N ASP A 16 18.32 -4.48 1.44
CA ASP A 16 17.94 -3.84 0.16
C ASP A 16 17.06 -2.61 0.40
N TYR A 17 16.13 -2.70 1.35
CA TYR A 17 15.26 -1.58 1.69
C TYR A 17 15.99 -0.45 2.41
N ALA A 18 16.94 -0.76 3.30
CA ALA A 18 17.79 0.24 3.95
C ALA A 18 18.64 1.01 2.92
N ASP A 19 19.23 0.30 1.95
CA ASP A 19 19.98 0.89 0.86
C ASP A 19 19.09 1.78 -0.03
N PHE A 20 17.88 1.32 -0.32
CA PHE A 20 16.88 2.13 -1.02
C PHE A 20 16.55 3.42 -0.25
N LYS A 21 16.28 3.34 1.06
CA LYS A 21 16.03 4.53 1.89
C LYS A 21 17.20 5.51 1.84
N ALA A 22 18.44 5.03 1.97
CA ALA A 22 19.63 5.87 1.89
C ALA A 22 19.75 6.57 0.52
N MET A 23 19.46 5.84 -0.57
CA MET A 23 19.47 6.37 -1.92
C MET A 23 18.42 7.46 -2.13
N VAL A 24 17.17 7.23 -1.69
CA VAL A 24 16.07 8.20 -1.78
C VAL A 24 16.40 9.49 -1.03
N LYS A 25 16.95 9.39 0.19
CA LYS A 25 17.39 10.57 0.97
C LYS A 25 18.52 11.32 0.29
N LYS A 26 19.52 10.59 -0.22
CA LYS A 26 20.66 11.18 -0.94
C LYS A 26 20.23 11.89 -2.22
N ALA A 27 19.18 11.41 -2.88
CA ALA A 27 18.62 12.03 -4.06
C ALA A 27 17.80 13.30 -3.77
N ASP A 28 17.67 13.71 -2.50
CA ASP A 28 16.80 14.80 -2.04
C ASP A 28 15.38 14.69 -2.59
N PHE A 29 14.85 13.45 -2.60
CA PHE A 29 13.54 13.19 -3.17
C PHE A 29 12.46 14.04 -2.50
N LYS A 30 11.72 14.77 -3.32
CA LYS A 30 10.53 15.54 -2.92
C LYS A 30 9.29 14.89 -3.53
N TYR A 31 8.24 14.82 -2.73
CA TYR A 31 6.92 14.38 -3.18
C TYR A 31 5.90 15.45 -2.83
N ASP A 32 4.76 15.35 -3.49
CA ASP A 32 3.84 16.48 -3.60
C ASP A 32 3.02 16.64 -2.31
N GLN A 33 3.25 17.75 -1.61
CA GLN A 33 2.73 17.97 -0.27
C GLN A 33 1.32 18.57 -0.29
N GLN A 34 0.37 17.89 -0.92
CA GLN A 34 -0.96 18.43 -1.20
C GLN A 34 -1.71 18.85 0.06
N THR A 35 -1.57 18.09 1.16
CA THR A 35 -2.16 18.45 2.46
C THR A 35 -1.56 19.74 3.04
N GLU A 36 -0.25 19.94 2.93
CA GLU A 36 0.41 21.18 3.39
C GLU A 36 -0.02 22.38 2.54
N LYS A 37 -0.11 22.20 1.21
CA LYS A 37 -0.62 23.23 0.30
C LYS A 37 -2.05 23.64 0.67
N MET A 38 -2.92 22.66 0.95
CA MET A 38 -4.31 22.93 1.33
C MET A 38 -4.41 23.63 2.68
N LEU A 39 -3.58 23.23 3.66
CA LEU A 39 -3.53 23.88 4.98
C LEU A 39 -3.06 25.34 4.87
N LYS A 40 -2.04 25.60 4.04
CA LYS A 40 -1.58 26.96 3.77
C LYS A 40 -2.68 27.82 3.15
N ASN A 41 -3.39 27.30 2.14
CA ASN A 41 -4.50 28.03 1.51
C ASN A 41 -5.62 28.32 2.51
N LEU A 42 -5.94 27.37 3.40
CA LEU A 42 -6.94 27.57 4.45
C LEU A 42 -6.50 28.67 5.44
N LYS A 43 -5.21 28.70 5.81
CA LYS A 43 -4.66 29.73 6.69
C LYS A 43 -4.74 31.12 6.06
N GLU A 44 -4.38 31.23 4.79
CA GLU A 44 -4.47 32.49 4.02
C GLU A 44 -5.91 33.00 3.93
N MET A 45 -6.89 32.10 3.71
CA MET A 45 -8.31 32.45 3.72
C MET A 45 -8.78 32.91 5.11
N ALA A 46 -8.40 32.17 6.16
CA ALA A 46 -8.74 32.53 7.52
C ALA A 46 -8.14 33.88 7.94
N GLU A 47 -6.96 34.24 7.43
CA GLU A 47 -6.37 35.56 7.62
C GLU A 47 -7.19 36.65 6.93
N PHE A 48 -7.54 36.43 5.66
CA PHE A 48 -8.36 37.35 4.89
C PHE A 48 -9.74 37.59 5.51
N GLU A 49 -10.37 36.53 6.04
CA GLU A 49 -11.67 36.58 6.71
C GLU A 49 -11.59 37.06 8.17
N GLY A 50 -10.39 37.25 8.71
CA GLY A 50 -10.16 37.78 10.06
C GLY A 50 -10.22 36.75 11.20
N TYR A 51 -10.26 35.45 10.89
CA TYR A 51 -10.31 34.35 11.87
C TYR A 51 -8.93 33.92 12.40
N LEU A 52 -7.83 34.35 11.76
CA LEU A 52 -6.49 33.84 12.09
C LEU A 52 -6.09 34.08 13.55
N THR A 53 -6.44 35.24 14.14
CA THR A 53 -6.08 35.58 15.52
C THR A 53 -6.61 34.56 16.53
N ASP A 54 -7.85 34.12 16.35
CA ASP A 54 -8.51 33.19 17.26
C ASP A 54 -8.09 31.74 17.02
N ALA A 55 -7.75 31.39 15.76
CA ALA A 55 -7.43 30.03 15.33
C ALA A 55 -5.92 29.74 15.19
N SER A 56 -5.03 30.68 15.56
CA SER A 56 -3.59 30.57 15.28
C SER A 56 -2.96 29.32 15.90
N LYS A 57 -3.40 28.91 17.08
CA LYS A 57 -2.84 27.75 17.77
C LYS A 57 -3.22 26.44 17.08
N GLU A 58 -4.42 26.37 16.53
CA GLU A 58 -4.94 25.24 15.78
C GLU A 58 -4.17 25.07 14.46
N PHE A 59 -3.91 26.17 13.75
CA PHE A 59 -3.08 26.14 12.54
C PHE A 59 -1.65 25.68 12.83
N GLU A 60 -0.99 26.22 13.86
CA GLU A 60 0.35 25.77 14.26
C GLU A 60 0.38 24.28 14.64
N ALA A 61 -0.64 23.80 15.35
CA ALA A 61 -0.77 22.40 15.71
C ALA A 61 -0.96 21.50 14.49
N LEU A 62 -1.76 21.93 13.52
CA LEU A 62 -1.97 21.21 12.26
C LEU A 62 -0.72 21.23 11.39
N GLU A 63 -0.03 22.37 11.25
CA GLU A 63 1.22 22.50 10.48
C GLU A 63 2.27 21.53 11.02
N LYS A 64 2.43 21.45 12.35
CA LYS A 64 3.35 20.51 12.98
C LYS A 64 2.98 19.05 12.71
N LYS A 65 1.69 18.69 12.80
CA LYS A 65 1.22 17.31 12.62
C LYS A 65 1.21 16.85 11.17
N LEU A 66 0.93 17.76 10.24
CA LEU A 66 0.80 17.51 8.81
C LEU A 66 2.08 17.81 8.04
N SER A 67 3.15 18.20 8.76
CA SER A 67 4.49 18.30 8.20
C SER A 67 4.97 16.96 7.66
N HIS A 68 5.57 16.99 6.48
CA HIS A 68 6.08 15.78 5.84
C HIS A 68 7.31 15.29 6.56
N ASN A 69 7.35 13.98 6.75
CA ASN A 69 8.50 13.29 7.28
C ASN A 69 8.76 12.09 6.39
N LEU A 70 9.66 12.29 5.41
CA LEU A 70 10.05 11.27 4.45
C LEU A 70 10.50 9.98 5.17
N ASP A 71 11.20 10.09 6.29
CA ASP A 71 11.67 8.94 7.05
C ASP A 71 10.51 8.14 7.65
N ARG A 72 9.59 8.84 8.31
CA ARG A 72 8.35 8.25 8.83
C ARG A 72 7.56 7.57 7.72
N ASP A 73 7.41 8.24 6.58
CA ASP A 73 6.57 7.74 5.49
C ASP A 73 7.20 6.53 4.81
N LEU A 74 8.52 6.54 4.59
CA LEU A 74 9.24 5.35 4.13
C LEU A 74 9.04 4.19 5.12
N ASP A 75 9.18 4.42 6.42
CA ASP A 75 9.00 3.34 7.41
C ASP A 75 7.54 2.85 7.49
N HIS A 76 6.57 3.75 7.49
CA HIS A 76 5.14 3.45 7.58
C HIS A 76 4.65 2.65 6.37
N PHE A 77 5.04 3.06 5.16
CA PHE A 77 4.65 2.41 3.91
C PHE A 77 5.67 1.37 3.43
N SER A 78 6.59 0.93 4.30
CA SER A 78 7.71 0.05 3.93
C SER A 78 7.26 -1.24 3.25
N LYS A 79 6.17 -1.86 3.70
CA LYS A 79 5.60 -3.07 3.08
C LYS A 79 5.24 -2.84 1.62
N ASP A 80 4.47 -1.79 1.34
CA ASP A 80 3.96 -1.50 0.00
C ASP A 80 5.10 -1.07 -0.92
N ILE A 81 6.01 -0.23 -0.43
CA ILE A 81 7.19 0.20 -1.18
C ILE A 81 8.08 -1.01 -1.53
N LYS A 82 8.34 -1.92 -0.57
CA LYS A 82 9.08 -3.16 -0.84
C LYS A 82 8.41 -4.01 -1.92
N SER A 83 7.07 -4.15 -1.87
CA SER A 83 6.32 -4.87 -2.89
C SER A 83 6.50 -4.24 -4.29
N MET A 84 6.38 -2.90 -4.39
CA MET A 84 6.59 -2.19 -5.65
C MET A 84 8.02 -2.34 -6.19
N ILE A 85 9.02 -2.22 -5.32
CA ILE A 85 10.43 -2.45 -5.69
C ILE A 85 10.63 -3.88 -6.18
N ALA A 86 10.00 -4.86 -5.51
CA ALA A 86 10.10 -6.27 -5.88
C ALA A 86 9.59 -6.51 -7.30
N VAL A 87 8.41 -5.95 -7.61
CA VAL A 87 7.80 -6.04 -8.94
C VAL A 87 8.71 -5.44 -10.01
N GLU A 88 9.28 -4.27 -9.77
CA GLU A 88 10.15 -3.57 -10.73
C GLU A 88 11.49 -4.29 -10.95
N ILE A 89 12.04 -4.93 -9.91
CA ILE A 89 13.23 -5.77 -10.07
C ILE A 89 12.88 -7.03 -10.87
N ILE A 90 11.84 -7.76 -10.47
CA ILE A 90 11.42 -9.00 -11.14
C ILE A 90 11.09 -8.75 -12.61
N LYS A 91 10.44 -7.64 -12.94
CA LYS A 91 10.10 -7.23 -14.31
C LYS A 91 11.32 -7.17 -15.22
N ARG A 92 12.49 -6.80 -14.69
CA ARG A 92 13.75 -6.69 -15.47
C ARG A 92 14.36 -8.04 -15.81
N TYR A 93 14.09 -9.08 -15.01
CA TYR A 93 14.66 -10.42 -15.19
C TYR A 93 13.68 -11.41 -15.84
N TYR A 94 12.40 -11.31 -15.49
CA TYR A 94 11.36 -12.28 -15.85
C TYR A 94 10.20 -11.65 -16.64
N PHE A 95 10.36 -10.38 -17.03
CA PHE A 95 9.39 -9.61 -17.83
C PHE A 95 8.00 -9.58 -17.16
N GLN A 96 6.95 -9.35 -17.95
CA GLN A 96 5.58 -9.23 -17.44
C GLN A 96 5.13 -10.50 -16.70
N ARG A 97 5.53 -11.68 -17.15
CA ARG A 97 5.17 -12.95 -16.50
C ARG A 97 5.68 -12.98 -15.07
N GLY A 98 6.92 -12.60 -14.83
CA GLY A 98 7.46 -12.50 -13.48
C GLY A 98 6.73 -11.47 -12.63
N SER A 99 6.44 -10.29 -13.19
CA SER A 99 5.72 -9.24 -12.46
C SER A 99 4.34 -9.71 -11.97
N ILE A 100 3.61 -10.45 -12.81
CA ILE A 100 2.32 -11.04 -12.44
C ILE A 100 2.50 -12.06 -11.30
N ILE A 101 3.50 -12.94 -11.39
CA ILE A 101 3.79 -13.91 -10.33
C ILE A 101 4.11 -13.20 -8.99
N GLN A 102 4.93 -12.14 -9.04
CA GLN A 102 5.29 -11.38 -7.84
C GLN A 102 4.08 -10.68 -7.21
N GLN A 103 3.21 -10.07 -8.02
CA GLN A 103 1.99 -9.39 -7.54
C GLN A 103 1.00 -10.37 -6.91
N LEU A 104 0.86 -11.56 -7.50
CA LEU A 104 -0.07 -12.58 -7.05
C LEU A 104 0.38 -13.33 -5.79
N LYS A 105 1.65 -13.21 -5.38
CA LYS A 105 2.22 -13.94 -4.24
C LYS A 105 1.44 -13.70 -2.94
N ASP A 106 1.00 -12.47 -2.73
CA ASP A 106 0.27 -12.06 -1.52
C ASP A 106 -1.22 -11.80 -1.74
N ASP A 107 -1.75 -12.11 -2.91
CA ASP A 107 -3.14 -11.86 -3.29
C ASP A 107 -4.12 -12.76 -2.51
N ASP A 108 -4.96 -12.14 -1.69
CA ASP A 108 -5.90 -12.85 -0.82
C ASP A 108 -7.01 -13.56 -1.61
N ASP A 109 -7.42 -13.00 -2.75
CA ASP A 109 -8.44 -13.60 -3.62
C ASP A 109 -7.90 -14.87 -4.29
N LEU A 110 -6.65 -14.84 -4.77
CA LEU A 110 -5.98 -16.01 -5.32
C LEU A 110 -5.76 -17.07 -4.24
N LYS A 111 -5.34 -16.68 -3.03
CA LYS A 111 -5.18 -17.60 -1.90
C LYS A 111 -6.50 -18.29 -1.55
N GLU A 112 -7.60 -17.56 -1.46
CA GLU A 112 -8.91 -18.16 -1.18
C GLU A 112 -9.40 -18.98 -2.38
N ALA A 113 -9.20 -18.53 -3.63
CA ALA A 113 -9.56 -19.30 -4.81
C ALA A 113 -8.84 -20.65 -4.85
N VAL A 114 -7.53 -20.69 -4.61
CA VAL A 114 -6.76 -21.94 -4.51
C VAL A 114 -7.32 -22.82 -3.40
N LYS A 115 -7.60 -22.26 -2.22
CA LYS A 115 -8.18 -23.00 -1.08
C LYS A 115 -9.55 -23.59 -1.38
N ILE A 116 -10.43 -22.88 -2.08
CA ILE A 116 -11.75 -23.37 -2.49
C ILE A 116 -11.61 -24.45 -3.57
N LEU A 117 -10.86 -24.17 -4.64
CA LEU A 117 -10.73 -25.06 -5.80
C LEU A 117 -10.02 -26.38 -5.45
N THR A 118 -9.17 -26.37 -4.42
CA THR A 118 -8.49 -27.58 -3.90
C THR A 118 -9.28 -28.31 -2.81
N ALA A 119 -10.49 -27.84 -2.47
CA ALA A 119 -11.37 -28.47 -1.48
C ALA A 119 -12.67 -28.98 -2.14
N PRO A 120 -12.69 -30.20 -2.73
CA PRO A 120 -13.80 -30.69 -3.55
C PRO A 120 -15.17 -30.66 -2.86
N ALA A 121 -15.22 -30.95 -1.56
CA ALA A 121 -16.46 -30.92 -0.78
C ALA A 121 -17.03 -29.50 -0.68
N LYS A 122 -16.20 -28.53 -0.27
CA LYS A 122 -16.58 -27.12 -0.14
C LYS A 122 -16.92 -26.50 -1.50
N TYR A 123 -16.16 -26.84 -2.53
CA TYR A 123 -16.44 -26.41 -3.90
C TYR A 123 -17.80 -26.92 -4.39
N LYS A 124 -18.08 -28.22 -4.20
CA LYS A 124 -19.36 -28.82 -4.59
C LYS A 124 -20.53 -28.24 -3.80
N GLU A 125 -20.35 -27.99 -2.52
CA GLU A 125 -21.34 -27.31 -1.66
C GLU A 125 -21.68 -25.92 -2.21
N MET A 126 -20.67 -25.09 -2.51
CA MET A 126 -20.87 -23.74 -3.07
C MET A 126 -21.62 -23.75 -4.41
N LEU A 127 -21.43 -24.78 -5.23
CA LEU A 127 -22.10 -24.91 -6.53
C LEU A 127 -23.46 -25.64 -6.46
N SER A 128 -23.86 -26.13 -5.29
CA SER A 128 -25.15 -26.81 -5.12
C SER A 128 -26.28 -25.83 -4.93
N ALA A 129 -27.51 -26.21 -5.31
CA ALA A 129 -28.68 -25.38 -5.10
C ALA A 129 -28.86 -25.06 -3.60
N PRO A 130 -29.31 -23.84 -3.24
CA PRO A 130 -29.62 -23.52 -1.86
C PRO A 130 -30.63 -24.53 -1.32
N THR A 131 -30.33 -25.15 -0.17
CA THR A 131 -31.31 -26.00 0.50
C THR A 131 -32.46 -25.13 0.95
N VAL A 132 -33.53 -25.11 0.16
CA VAL A 132 -34.81 -24.52 0.57
C VAL A 132 -35.28 -25.36 1.75
N THR A 133 -35.09 -24.84 2.96
CA THR A 133 -35.67 -25.45 4.15
C THR A 133 -37.17 -25.22 4.04
N SER A 134 -37.90 -26.23 3.56
CA SER A 134 -39.36 -26.22 3.61
C SER A 134 -39.76 -26.19 5.08
N MET A 135 -40.04 -25.00 5.62
CA MET A 135 -40.80 -24.87 6.85
C MET A 135 -42.18 -25.47 6.60
N SER A 136 -42.37 -26.74 6.99
CA SER A 136 -43.72 -27.30 7.09
C SER A 136 -44.45 -26.54 8.20
N LEU A 137 -45.45 -25.75 7.79
CA LEU A 137 -46.49 -25.26 8.68
C LEU A 137 -47.32 -26.48 9.13
N GLN A 138 -47.37 -26.66 10.44
CA GLN A 138 -48.24 -27.63 11.12
C GLN A 138 -49.55 -26.95 11.51
#